data_AF-A0A948HGZ7-F1
#
_entry.id   AF-A0A948HGZ7-F1
#
_cell.length_a   1.000
_cell.length_b   1.000
_cell.length_c   1.000
_cell.angle_alpha   90.00
_cell.angle_beta   90.00
_cell.angle_gamma   90.00
#
_symmetry.space_group_name_H-M   'P 1'
#
loop_
_entity.id
_entity.type
_entity.pdbx_description
1 polymer ?
#
loop_
_entity_poly.entity_id
_entity_poly.type
_entity_poly.pdbx_seq_one_letter_code
_entity_poly.pdbx_strand_id
1 'polypeptide(L)'
;MNFFKKMKIPAFSENIIKDYGVINEYNKGIAKFRHNLLLVERFGKKKIVIREKTTLIGGEVRHFQFDEQGARRLKDALDDALKRMQ
;
A
#
# COMPACT_ATOMS: atom_id res chain seq x y z
N MET A 1 21.86 7.80 -33.74
CA MET A 1 21.53 8.55 -32.52
C MET A 1 20.13 8.17 -32.06
N ASN A 2 20.06 7.34 -31.01
CA ASN A 2 18.85 7.13 -30.19
C ASN A 2 18.40 8.48 -29.57
N PHE A 3 17.18 8.56 -29.00
CA PHE A 3 17.02 8.88 -27.56
C PHE A 3 15.62 9.22 -27.03
N PHE A 4 14.52 9.17 -27.78
CA PHE A 4 13.20 9.45 -27.14
C PHE A 4 12.06 8.53 -27.59
N LYS A 5 12.23 7.21 -27.41
CA LYS A 5 11.06 6.37 -27.08
C LYS A 5 10.63 6.77 -25.68
N LYS A 6 9.62 7.64 -25.60
CA LYS A 6 8.84 7.91 -24.39
C LYS A 6 8.47 6.58 -23.75
N MET A 7 9.27 6.11 -22.79
CA MET A 7 8.84 5.11 -21.83
C MET A 7 7.71 5.78 -21.06
N LYS A 8 6.47 5.58 -21.53
CA LYS A 8 5.30 5.57 -20.64
C LYS A 8 5.53 4.39 -19.69
N ILE A 9 6.38 4.58 -18.69
CA ILE A 9 6.44 3.71 -17.53
C ILE A 9 5.02 3.77 -16.95
N PRO A 10 4.27 2.66 -16.88
CA PRO A 10 2.97 2.69 -16.24
C PRO A 10 3.19 3.18 -14.81
N ALA A 11 2.43 4.20 -14.41
CA ALA A 11 2.61 4.91 -13.14
C ALA A 11 2.46 4.04 -11.88
N PHE A 12 2.23 2.72 -12.01
CA PHE A 12 2.04 1.80 -10.90
C PHE A 12 2.33 0.33 -11.26
N SER A 13 3.49 0.02 -11.88
CA SER A 13 3.90 -1.39 -12.10
C SER A 13 4.57 -1.98 -10.86
N GLU A 14 3.83 -2.11 -9.75
CA GLU A 14 4.29 -2.85 -8.59
C GLU A 14 3.98 -4.34 -8.79
N ASN A 15 4.99 -5.20 -8.74
CA ASN A 15 4.77 -6.65 -8.78
C ASN A 15 4.26 -7.10 -7.41
N ILE A 16 3.03 -7.56 -7.31
CA ILE A 16 2.47 -8.05 -6.04
C ILE A 16 3.05 -9.43 -5.76
N ILE A 17 3.91 -9.54 -4.75
CA ILE A 17 4.46 -10.83 -4.28
C ILE A 17 3.42 -11.55 -3.44
N LYS A 18 2.74 -10.82 -2.53
CA LYS A 18 1.73 -11.38 -1.63
C LYS A 18 0.66 -10.35 -1.28
N ASP A 19 -0.60 -10.77 -1.28
CA ASP A 19 -1.72 -10.01 -0.72
C ASP A 19 -2.06 -10.60 0.66
N TYR A 20 -1.94 -9.80 1.72
CA TYR A 20 -2.30 -10.21 3.09
C TYR A 20 -3.79 -9.99 3.38
N GLY A 21 -4.53 -9.40 2.46
CA GLY A 21 -5.96 -9.13 2.58
C GLY A 21 -6.28 -7.73 3.11
N VAL A 22 -7.53 -7.57 3.53
CA VAL A 22 -8.09 -6.31 4.04
C VAL A 22 -7.81 -6.20 5.53
N ILE A 23 -7.15 -5.11 5.93
CA ILE A 23 -6.84 -4.84 7.33
C ILE A 23 -7.83 -3.86 7.98
N ASN A 24 -8.56 -3.10 7.17
CA ASN A 24 -9.58 -2.18 7.63
C ASN A 24 -10.59 -1.89 6.51
N GLU A 25 -11.87 -1.79 6.87
CA GLU A 25 -12.95 -1.42 5.96
C GLU A 25 -13.98 -0.56 6.71
N TYR A 26 -14.36 0.58 6.14
CA TYR A 26 -15.36 1.47 6.73
C TYR A 26 -16.11 2.28 5.68
N ASN A 27 -17.25 2.82 6.08
CA ASN A 27 -18.06 3.72 5.25
C ASN A 27 -17.89 5.16 5.73
N LYS A 28 -17.83 6.11 4.79
CA LYS A 28 -17.89 7.55 5.07
C LYS A 28 -18.90 8.17 4.12
N GLY A 29 -20.11 8.40 4.62
CA GLY A 29 -21.25 8.76 3.78
C GLY A 29 -21.59 7.63 2.81
N ILE A 30 -21.72 7.95 1.52
CA ILE A 30 -22.00 6.98 0.44
C ILE A 30 -20.76 6.22 -0.04
N ALA A 31 -19.56 6.61 0.42
CA ALA A 31 -18.30 6.02 -0.02
C ALA A 31 -17.85 4.89 0.91
N LYS A 32 -17.40 3.78 0.33
CA LYS A 32 -16.81 2.66 1.04
C LYS A 32 -15.30 2.67 0.84
N PHE A 33 -14.57 2.68 1.95
CA PHE A 33 -13.11 2.70 2.02
C PHE A 33 -12.60 1.32 2.44
N ARG A 34 -11.60 0.82 1.72
CA ARG A 34 -10.96 -0.48 1.99
C ARG A 34 -9.44 -0.32 1.99
N HIS A 35 -8.80 -0.76 3.07
CA HIS A 35 -7.35 -0.80 3.21
C HIS A 35 -6.84 -2.23 3.04
N ASN A 36 -6.05 -2.46 1.99
CA ASN A 36 -5.39 -3.74 1.71
C ASN A 36 -3.91 -3.68 2.10
N LEU A 37 -3.40 -4.73 2.72
CA LEU A 37 -1.98 -4.89 3.03
C LEU A 37 -1.32 -5.81 2.01
N LEU A 38 -0.28 -5.32 1.34
CA LEU A 38 0.40 -6.02 0.25
C LEU A 38 1.91 -6.07 0.51
N LEU A 39 2.55 -7.17 0.10
CA LEU A 39 3.99 -7.22 -0.16
C LEU A 39 4.20 -7.07 -1.66
N VAL A 40 4.92 -6.02 -2.06
CA VAL A 40 5.19 -5.74 -3.46
C VAL A 40 6.69 -5.64 -3.72
N GLU A 41 7.10 -5.82 -4.96
CA GLU A 41 8.45 -5.55 -5.44
C GLU A 41 8.45 -4.46 -6.51
N ARG A 42 9.34 -3.48 -6.35
CA ARG A 42 9.55 -2.39 -7.30
C ARG A 42 11.03 -2.09 -7.41
N PHE A 43 11.58 -2.18 -8.63
CA PHE A 43 13.01 -1.97 -8.92
C PHE A 43 13.93 -2.85 -8.05
N GLY A 44 13.59 -4.13 -7.87
CA GLY A 44 14.36 -5.10 -7.06
C GLY A 44 14.26 -4.89 -5.55
N LYS A 45 13.42 -3.95 -5.09
CA LYS A 45 13.20 -3.68 -3.67
C LYS A 45 11.82 -4.15 -3.25
N LYS A 46 11.77 -4.98 -2.22
CA LYS A 46 10.51 -5.42 -1.58
C LYS A 46 10.03 -4.36 -0.59
N LYS A 47 8.73 -4.08 -0.60
CA LYS A 47 8.08 -3.11 0.29
C LYS A 47 6.74 -3.64 0.76
N ILE A 48 6.38 -3.30 2.00
CA ILE A 48 5.01 -3.41 2.48
C ILE A 48 4.25 -2.18 1.99
N VAL A 49 3.06 -2.40 1.43
CA VAL A 49 2.17 -1.34 0.94
C VAL A 49 0.81 -1.48 1.57
N ILE A 50 0.33 -0.42 2.21
CA ILE A 50 -1.07 -0.28 2.61
C ILE A 50 -1.76 0.53 1.52
N ARG A 51 -2.65 -0.10 0.77
CA ARG A 51 -3.39 0.51 -0.34
C ARG A 51 -4.82 0.81 0.09
N GLU A 52 -5.22 2.06 0.00
CA GLU A 52 -6.62 2.47 0.14
C GLU A 52 -7.33 2.40 -1.22
N LYS A 53 -8.53 1.83 -1.23
CA LYS A 53 -9.45 1.85 -2.37
C LYS A 53 -10.78 2.45 -1.92
N THR A 54 -11.33 3.33 -2.76
CA THR A 54 -12.66 3.91 -2.59
C THR A 54 -13.59 3.44 -3.71
N THR A 55 -14.87 3.22 -3.40
CA THR A 55 -15.89 2.77 -4.38
C THR A 55 -16.45 3.87 -5.30
N LEU A 56 -16.06 5.13 -5.12
CA LEU A 56 -16.49 6.24 -5.99
C LEU A 56 -15.65 6.34 -7.28
N ILE A 57 -16.31 6.74 -8.37
CA ILE A 57 -15.70 7.00 -9.69
C ILE A 57 -14.62 8.08 -9.55
N GLY A 58 -13.38 7.77 -9.92
CA GLY A 58 -12.22 8.65 -9.74
C GLY A 58 -11.45 8.46 -8.44
N GLY A 59 -11.75 7.40 -7.66
CA GLY A 59 -11.16 7.14 -6.35
C GLY A 59 -9.64 7.31 -6.29
N GLU A 60 -9.19 8.25 -5.45
CA GLU A 60 -7.78 8.43 -5.12
C GLU A 60 -7.23 7.13 -4.52
N VAL A 61 -6.19 6.57 -5.14
CA VAL A 61 -5.47 5.43 -4.56
C VAL A 61 -4.36 5.98 -3.68
N ARG A 62 -4.65 6.09 -2.37
CA ARG A 62 -3.62 6.40 -1.39
C ARG A 62 -2.83 5.14 -1.09
N HIS A 63 -1.51 5.29 -0.99
CA HIS A 63 -0.62 4.20 -0.64
C HIS A 63 0.40 4.67 0.39
N PHE A 64 0.53 3.92 1.47
CA PHE A 64 1.65 4.04 2.40
C PHE A 64 2.62 2.91 2.09
N GLN A 65 3.90 3.24 1.93
CA GLN A 65 4.94 2.25 1.63
C GLN A 65 5.97 2.22 2.75
N PHE A 66 6.37 1.01 3.13
CA PHE A 66 7.39 0.77 4.13
C PHE A 66 8.43 -0.16 3.53
N ASP A 67 9.70 0.22 3.62
CA ASP A 67 10.81 -0.71 3.38
C ASP A 67 10.95 -1.67 4.57
N GLU A 68 11.97 -2.53 4.55
CA GLU A 68 12.19 -3.51 5.61
C GLU A 68 12.34 -2.85 7.00
N GLN A 69 13.15 -1.79 7.09
CA GLN A 69 13.39 -1.11 8.37
C GLN A 69 12.13 -0.41 8.88
N GLY A 70 11.40 0.26 7.99
CA GLY A 70 10.12 0.88 8.30
C GLY A 70 9.07 -0.14 8.75
N ALA A 71 9.01 -1.31 8.10
CA ALA A 71 8.09 -2.38 8.47
C ALA A 71 8.41 -2.98 9.85
N ARG A 72 9.69 -3.13 10.19
CA ARG A 72 10.11 -3.57 11.54
C ARG A 72 9.69 -2.56 12.62
N ARG A 73 9.95 -1.27 12.39
CA ARG A 73 9.52 -0.20 13.30
C ARG A 73 8.00 -0.13 13.45
N LEU A 74 7.27 -0.31 12.35
CA LEU A 74 5.81 -0.35 12.37
C LEU A 74 5.30 -1.53 13.22
N LYS A 75 5.89 -2.71 13.06
CA LYS A 75 5.55 -3.89 13.88
C LYS A 75 5.74 -3.59 15.37
N ASP A 76 6.90 -3.05 15.75
CA ASP A 76 7.19 -2.77 17.17
C ASP A 76 6.24 -1.73 17.76
N ALA A 77 5.89 -0.69 16.98
CA ALA A 77 4.90 0.31 17.38
C ALA A 77 3.49 -0.28 17.53
N LEU A 78 3.09 -1.20 16.65
CA LEU A 78 1.81 -1.89 16.74
C LEU A 78 1.76 -2.83 17.96
N ASP A 79 2.83 -3.56 18.23
CA ASP A 79 2.91 -4.44 19.40
C ASP A 79 2.82 -3.65 20.72
N ASP A 80 3.44 -2.46 20.81
CA ASP A 80 3.29 -1.57 21.97
C ASP A 80 1.86 -1.02 22.09
N ALA A 81 1.29 -0.54 20.98
CA ALA A 81 -0.07 -0.01 20.97
C ALA A 81 -1.10 -1.05 21.42
N LEU A 82 -0.99 -2.29 20.96
CA LEU A 82 -1.91 -3.38 21.34
C LEU A 82 -1.87 -3.68 22.84
N LYS A 83 -0.70 -3.62 23.49
CA LYS A 83 -0.58 -3.81 24.94
C LYS A 83 -1.27 -2.70 25.74
N ARG A 84 -1.32 -1.48 25.21
CA ARG A 84 -1.95 -0.32 25.86
C ARG A 84 -3.46 -0.23 25.65
N MET A 85 -3.99 -0.96 24.65
CA MET A 85 -5.42 -1.02 24.36
C MET A 85 -6.16 -2.05 25.23
N GLN A 86 -5.43 -2.91 25.94
CA GLN A 86 -5.95 -3.89 26.91
C GLN A 86 -6.06 -3.25 28.29
#